data_AF-R9P7M6-F1
#
_entry.id   AF-R9P7M6-F1
#
_cell.length_a   1.000
_cell.length_b   1.000
_cell.length_c   1.000
_cell.angle_alpha   90.00
_cell.angle_beta   90.00
_cell.angle_gamma   90.00
#
_symmetry.space_group_name_H-M   'P 1'
#
loop_
_entity.id
_entity.type
_entity.pdbx_description
1 polymer ?
#
loop_
_entity_poly.entity_id
_entity_poly.type
_entity_poly.pdbx_seq_one_letter_code
_entity_poly.pdbx_strand_id
1 'polypeptide(L)'
;MDSASRTGSKPYHKRSATSTSNGSSSTSKKQRFEKPQTSNPGPPGASKIKASIRQTKRLLAKPNLAPGTKIEAERRLKSLESDLEVASRKQVEKSRASRYHRVKFVERQKLVRRIARCKRNLARLESGKSAQGSDSEGEASDDDDAGYGKQKAKESKMSKEELETLLEWLRELLQYVVQYPADLRYVALFPNAEEGPSPPDAKEKDKSRQMAYQHLQTVKKAIKDGQISQDVEVELSSKGRTLRKLASSSNGTGKATSQATSKQKTDKKSDKTTSNKREHEMPSSDDDASEAGGVKGDDFFAQDSEDE
;
A
#
# COMPACT_ATOMS: atom_id res chain seq x y z
N MET A 1 -31.54 48.13 -67.56
CA MET A 1 -31.22 49.57 -67.60
C MET A 1 -30.43 49.89 -66.35
N ASP A 2 -29.12 49.97 -66.56
CA ASP A 2 -28.05 50.72 -65.87
C ASP A 2 -28.48 51.72 -64.77
N SER A 3 -27.72 52.10 -63.73
CA SER A 3 -26.31 51.90 -63.31
C SER A 3 -26.06 52.69 -61.99
N ALA A 4 -24.92 52.43 -61.33
CA ALA A 4 -24.13 53.33 -60.43
C ALA A 4 -24.73 53.69 -59.03
N SER A 5 -24.01 53.91 -57.92
CA SER A 5 -22.57 54.04 -57.58
C SER A 5 -22.36 54.00 -56.04
N ARG A 6 -21.09 53.90 -55.62
CA ARG A 6 -20.53 53.84 -54.25
C ARG A 6 -20.61 55.17 -53.47
N THR A 7 -20.54 55.14 -52.13
CA THR A 7 -19.49 55.76 -51.25
C THR A 7 -19.93 55.90 -49.76
N GLY A 8 -18.94 55.89 -48.85
CA GLY A 8 -19.01 56.49 -47.50
C GLY A 8 -18.99 55.51 -46.31
N SER A 9 -17.83 54.99 -45.88
CA SER A 9 -16.97 55.52 -44.78
C SER A 9 -17.64 55.64 -43.40
N LYS A 10 -17.20 54.82 -42.42
CA LYS A 10 -17.54 54.96 -40.99
C LYS A 10 -16.26 55.16 -40.16
N PRO A 11 -16.30 56.00 -39.11
CA PRO A 11 -15.11 56.59 -38.50
C PRO A 11 -14.50 55.72 -37.39
N TYR A 12 -13.17 55.69 -37.34
CA TYR A 12 -12.38 55.23 -36.19
C TYR A 12 -12.23 56.37 -35.18
N HIS A 13 -12.68 56.17 -33.94
CA HIS A 13 -12.31 57.03 -32.81
C HIS A 13 -11.10 56.47 -32.05
N LYS A 14 -10.13 57.36 -31.82
CA LYS A 14 -8.88 57.15 -31.09
C LYS A 14 -9.09 57.16 -29.57
N ARG A 15 -8.42 56.20 -28.91
CA ARG A 15 -7.54 56.28 -27.72
C ARG A 15 -7.91 57.22 -26.56
N SER A 16 -7.96 56.65 -25.36
CA SER A 16 -7.40 57.27 -24.15
C SER A 16 -6.51 56.25 -23.41
N ALA A 17 -5.37 56.74 -22.94
CA ALA A 17 -4.29 55.98 -22.32
C ALA A 17 -4.58 55.75 -20.83
N THR A 18 -4.30 54.54 -20.33
CA THR A 18 -4.18 54.29 -18.89
C THR A 18 -2.73 54.46 -18.46
N SER A 19 -2.57 55.42 -17.56
CA SER A 19 -1.37 55.85 -16.89
C SER A 19 -0.78 54.76 -15.99
N THR A 20 0.55 54.72 -15.98
CA THR A 20 1.40 54.10 -14.98
C THR A 20 1.12 54.68 -13.59
N SER A 21 0.60 53.85 -12.67
CA SER A 21 0.68 54.11 -11.23
C SER A 21 1.51 53.00 -10.58
N ASN A 22 2.63 53.42 -9.99
CA ASN A 22 3.48 52.61 -9.12
C ASN A 22 2.69 52.25 -7.85
N GLY A 23 2.04 51.09 -7.87
CA GLY A 23 1.56 50.41 -6.67
C GLY A 23 2.65 49.49 -6.13
N SER A 24 3.26 49.89 -5.01
CA SER A 24 4.12 49.02 -4.21
C SER A 24 3.30 47.85 -3.65
N SER A 25 3.19 46.77 -4.40
CA SER A 25 2.64 45.51 -3.89
C SER A 25 3.70 44.82 -3.03
N SER A 26 3.39 44.70 -1.75
CA SER A 26 4.14 43.94 -0.77
C SER A 26 4.21 42.48 -1.21
N THR A 27 5.29 42.14 -1.91
CA THR A 27 5.66 40.76 -2.18
C THR A 27 6.01 40.11 -0.84
N SER A 28 5.01 39.45 -0.26
CA SER A 28 5.19 38.50 0.83
C SER A 28 6.19 37.45 0.35
N LYS A 29 7.44 37.59 0.81
CA LYS A 29 8.51 36.63 0.61
C LYS A 29 8.03 35.30 1.17
N LYS A 30 7.48 34.44 0.30
CA LYS A 30 7.29 33.01 0.58
C LYS A 30 8.68 32.51 0.95
N GLN A 31 8.90 32.29 2.25
CA GLN A 31 10.11 31.66 2.74
C GLN A 31 10.19 30.31 2.06
N ARG A 32 11.12 30.21 1.11
CA ARG A 32 11.42 29.01 0.36
C ARG A 32 11.95 28.04 1.42
N PHE A 33 11.12 27.09 1.82
CA PHE A 33 11.50 26.06 2.79
C PHE A 33 12.73 25.35 2.23
N GLU A 34 13.91 25.70 2.74
CA GLU A 34 15.14 25.02 2.36
C GLU A 34 15.02 23.59 2.87
N LYS A 35 14.86 22.67 1.92
CA LYS A 35 14.78 21.26 2.20
C LYS A 35 16.06 20.88 2.94
N PRO A 36 15.98 20.30 4.15
CA PRO A 36 17.17 19.99 4.95
C PRO A 36 18.11 19.15 4.11
N GLN A 37 19.35 19.62 3.95
CA GLN A 37 20.39 18.89 3.26
C GLN A 37 20.62 17.60 4.02
N THR A 38 20.09 16.50 3.50
CA THR A 38 20.34 15.16 4.03
C THR A 38 21.84 14.90 3.83
N SER A 39 22.60 14.96 4.93
CA SER A 39 24.07 14.93 4.98
C SER A 39 24.70 13.61 4.53
N ASN A 40 23.89 12.64 4.11
CA ASN A 40 24.38 11.45 3.42
C ASN A 40 23.95 11.52 1.96
N PRO A 41 24.90 11.65 1.00
CA PRO A 41 24.59 11.46 -0.40
C PRO A 41 24.19 10.00 -0.56
N GLY A 42 22.87 9.75 -0.51
CA GLY A 42 22.33 8.46 -0.91
C GLY A 42 22.85 8.07 -2.28
N PRO A 43 22.90 6.77 -2.60
CA PRO A 43 23.43 6.29 -3.87
C PRO A 43 22.78 7.05 -5.04
N PRO A 44 23.56 7.41 -6.08
CA PRO A 44 23.08 8.24 -7.18
C PRO A 44 21.82 7.63 -7.81
N GLY A 45 20.82 8.47 -8.10
CA GLY A 45 19.59 7.99 -8.73
C GLY A 45 19.85 7.31 -10.08
N ALA A 46 18.99 6.36 -10.47
CA ALA A 46 19.17 5.54 -11.66
C ALA A 46 19.44 6.36 -12.94
N SER A 47 18.84 7.54 -13.09
CA SER A 47 19.08 8.45 -14.21
C SER A 47 20.51 9.00 -14.26
N LYS A 48 21.10 9.30 -13.09
CA LYS A 48 22.50 9.76 -12.97
C LYS A 48 23.46 8.63 -13.31
N ILE A 49 23.22 7.42 -12.80
CA ILE A 49 24.03 6.23 -13.13
C ILE A 49 24.00 5.97 -14.64
N LYS A 50 22.81 5.98 -15.26
CA LYS A 50 22.65 5.84 -16.72
C LYS A 50 23.40 6.93 -17.49
N ALA A 51 23.40 8.18 -17.02
CA ALA A 51 24.15 9.26 -17.64
C ALA A 51 25.67 9.02 -17.57
N SER A 52 26.17 8.58 -16.40
CA SER A 52 27.59 8.22 -16.23
C SER A 52 27.99 7.04 -17.11
N ILE A 53 27.16 5.98 -17.22
CA ILE A 53 27.42 4.85 -18.13
C ILE A 53 27.55 5.34 -19.58
N ARG A 54 26.62 6.20 -20.04
CA ARG A 54 26.70 6.76 -21.40
C ARG A 54 27.98 7.58 -21.61
N GLN A 55 28.37 8.38 -20.62
CA GLN A 55 29.60 9.17 -20.68
C GLN A 55 30.84 8.27 -20.74
N THR A 56 30.90 7.22 -19.93
CA THR A 56 32.01 6.25 -19.94
C THR A 56 32.06 5.46 -21.24
N LYS A 57 30.92 5.02 -21.79
CA LYS A 57 30.85 4.39 -23.11
C LYS A 57 31.35 5.31 -24.23
N ARG A 58 30.97 6.59 -24.19
CA ARG A 58 31.50 7.61 -25.12
C ARG A 58 33.00 7.84 -24.96
N LEU A 59 33.53 7.78 -23.74
CA LEU A 59 34.98 7.91 -23.49
C LEU A 59 35.74 6.72 -24.09
N LEU A 60 35.25 5.50 -23.88
CA LEU A 60 35.84 4.28 -24.44
C LEU A 60 35.77 4.19 -25.96
N ALA A 61 34.79 4.86 -26.59
CA ALA A 61 34.67 4.92 -28.04
C ALA A 61 35.71 5.84 -28.72
N LYS A 62 36.50 6.62 -27.96
CA LYS A 62 37.53 7.51 -28.54
C LYS A 62 38.75 6.69 -29.00
N PRO A 63 39.26 6.90 -30.23
CA PRO A 63 40.32 6.07 -30.81
C PRO A 63 41.71 6.27 -30.16
N ASN A 64 41.98 7.46 -29.60
CA ASN A 64 43.29 7.84 -29.04
C ASN A 64 43.22 7.96 -27.50
N LEU A 65 42.81 6.89 -26.82
CA LEU A 65 42.73 6.87 -25.36
C LEU A 65 43.94 6.14 -24.77
N ALA A 66 44.58 6.74 -23.75
CA ALA A 66 45.72 6.12 -23.08
C ALA A 66 45.33 4.75 -22.48
N PRO A 67 46.21 3.72 -22.54
CA PRO A 67 45.86 2.37 -22.06
C PRO A 67 45.40 2.34 -20.60
N GLY A 68 46.01 3.13 -19.71
CA GLY A 68 45.62 3.21 -18.30
C GLY A 68 44.22 3.76 -18.10
N THR A 69 43.88 4.84 -18.80
CA THR A 69 42.54 5.46 -18.69
C THR A 69 41.46 4.60 -19.32
N LYS A 70 41.80 3.76 -20.31
CA LYS A 70 40.90 2.73 -20.86
C LYS A 70 40.57 1.67 -19.81
N ILE A 71 41.58 1.10 -19.15
CA ILE A 71 41.38 0.08 -18.09
C ILE A 71 40.54 0.65 -16.94
N GLU A 72 40.82 1.87 -16.50
CA GLU A 72 40.03 2.55 -15.46
C GLU A 72 38.59 2.79 -15.89
N ALA A 73 38.38 3.24 -17.12
CA ALA A 73 37.04 3.45 -17.67
C ALA A 73 36.24 2.14 -17.79
N GLU A 74 36.88 1.02 -18.16
CA GLU A 74 36.26 -0.31 -18.19
C GLU A 74 35.87 -0.79 -16.79
N ARG A 75 36.76 -0.64 -15.79
CA ARG A 75 36.46 -0.94 -14.38
C ARG A 75 35.30 -0.11 -13.87
N ARG A 76 35.30 1.19 -14.17
CA ARG A 76 34.22 2.11 -13.81
C ARG A 76 32.91 1.75 -14.48
N LEU A 77 32.95 1.37 -15.76
CA LEU A 77 31.76 0.94 -16.50
C LEU A 77 31.13 -0.28 -15.82
N LYS A 78 31.93 -1.29 -15.48
CA LYS A 78 31.46 -2.49 -14.77
C LYS A 78 30.83 -2.16 -13.40
N SER A 79 31.47 -1.27 -12.63
CA SER A 79 30.93 -0.80 -11.35
C SER A 79 29.60 -0.05 -11.52
N LEU A 80 29.50 0.83 -12.52
CA LEU A 80 28.27 1.57 -12.77
C LEU A 80 27.13 0.66 -13.28
N GLU A 81 27.46 -0.39 -14.03
CA GLU A 81 26.49 -1.39 -14.47
C GLU A 81 25.95 -2.20 -13.29
N SER A 82 26.80 -2.64 -12.36
CA SER A 82 26.33 -3.30 -11.13
C SER A 82 25.47 -2.38 -10.26
N ASP A 83 25.83 -1.09 -10.14
CA ASP A 83 25.04 -0.11 -9.40
C ASP A 83 23.68 0.14 -10.05
N LEU A 84 23.62 0.15 -11.39
CA LEU A 84 22.38 0.28 -12.13
C LEU A 84 21.46 -0.91 -11.87
N GLU A 85 21.98 -2.14 -11.85
CA GLU A 85 21.21 -3.33 -11.53
C GLU A 85 20.58 -3.21 -10.14
N VAL A 86 21.38 -2.88 -9.12
CA VAL A 86 20.89 -2.69 -7.75
C VAL A 86 19.84 -1.57 -7.68
N ALA A 87 20.08 -0.44 -8.34
CA ALA A 87 19.12 0.67 -8.36
C ALA A 87 17.81 0.29 -9.07
N SER A 88 17.88 -0.48 -10.16
CA SER A 88 16.71 -0.95 -10.90
C SER A 88 15.89 -1.94 -10.09
N ARG A 89 16.54 -2.89 -9.39
CA ARG A 89 15.90 -3.83 -8.47
C ARG A 89 15.17 -3.11 -7.35
N LYS A 90 15.81 -2.14 -6.70
CA LYS A 90 15.17 -1.29 -5.67
C LYS A 90 13.96 -0.53 -6.18
N GLN A 91 13.98 -0.05 -7.43
CA GLN A 91 12.84 0.63 -8.03
C GLN A 91 11.67 -0.34 -8.27
N VAL A 92 11.96 -1.55 -8.77
CA VAL A 92 10.96 -2.61 -8.95
C VAL A 92 10.38 -3.04 -7.61
N GLU A 93 11.22 -3.30 -6.60
CA GLU A 93 10.82 -3.63 -5.23
C GLU A 93 9.89 -2.57 -4.65
N LYS A 94 10.23 -1.27 -4.77
CA LYS A 94 9.39 -0.18 -4.30
C LYS A 94 8.03 -0.18 -5.00
N SER A 95 8.01 -0.36 -6.32
CA SER A 95 6.76 -0.38 -7.09
C SER A 95 5.86 -1.56 -6.73
N ARG A 96 6.46 -2.75 -6.56
CA ARG A 96 5.77 -3.99 -6.18
C ARG A 96 5.28 -3.94 -4.73
N ALA A 97 6.11 -3.45 -3.82
CA ALA A 97 5.73 -3.22 -2.43
C ALA A 97 4.50 -2.32 -2.36
N SER A 98 4.49 -1.18 -3.05
CA SER A 98 3.32 -0.29 -3.09
C SER A 98 2.08 -0.97 -3.70
N ARG A 99 2.24 -1.70 -4.81
CA ARG A 99 1.14 -2.37 -5.50
C ARG A 99 0.47 -3.45 -4.65
N TYR A 100 1.27 -4.27 -3.98
CA TYR A 100 0.77 -5.44 -3.23
C TYR A 100 0.61 -5.17 -1.74
N HIS A 101 1.01 -4.01 -1.22
CA HIS A 101 0.88 -3.67 0.19
C HIS A 101 -0.54 -3.87 0.71
N ARG A 102 -1.54 -3.31 0.00
CA ARG A 102 -2.95 -3.42 0.42
C ARG A 102 -3.46 -4.86 0.37
N VAL A 103 -3.12 -5.60 -0.68
CA VAL A 103 -3.51 -7.01 -0.84
C VAL A 103 -2.89 -7.85 0.29
N LYS A 104 -1.56 -7.77 0.48
CA LYS A 104 -0.85 -8.47 1.57
C LYS A 104 -1.37 -8.07 2.95
N PHE A 105 -1.79 -6.82 3.15
CA PHE A 105 -2.39 -6.36 4.39
C PHE A 105 -3.73 -7.04 4.66
N VAL A 106 -4.65 -7.04 3.70
CA VAL A 106 -5.97 -7.68 3.86
C VAL A 106 -5.83 -9.18 4.09
N GLU A 107 -4.97 -9.86 3.33
CA GLU A 107 -4.74 -11.29 3.51
C GLU A 107 -4.12 -11.63 4.87
N ARG A 108 -3.15 -10.84 5.33
CA ARG A 108 -2.59 -10.96 6.68
C ARG A 108 -3.67 -10.80 7.74
N GLN A 109 -4.56 -9.81 7.62
CA GLN A 109 -5.66 -9.63 8.57
C GLN A 109 -6.62 -10.82 8.55
N LYS A 110 -6.97 -11.33 7.37
CA LYS A 110 -7.82 -12.53 7.22
C LYS A 110 -7.20 -13.74 7.92
N LEU A 111 -5.90 -13.99 7.71
CA LEU A 111 -5.19 -15.10 8.37
C LEU A 111 -5.12 -14.93 9.88
N VAL A 112 -4.78 -13.74 10.38
CA VAL A 112 -4.72 -13.46 11.83
C VAL A 112 -6.08 -13.66 12.50
N ARG A 113 -7.17 -13.16 11.90
CA ARG A 113 -8.53 -13.37 12.41
C ARG A 113 -8.90 -14.86 12.44
N ARG A 114 -8.51 -15.60 11.41
CA ARG A 114 -8.79 -17.04 11.30
C ARG A 114 -7.98 -17.87 12.31
N ILE A 115 -6.71 -17.55 12.53
CA ILE A 115 -5.87 -18.14 13.58
C ILE A 115 -6.47 -17.87 14.96
N ALA A 116 -6.87 -16.63 15.24
CA ALA A 116 -7.51 -16.26 16.51
C ALA A 116 -8.82 -17.04 16.74
N ARG A 117 -9.59 -17.29 15.68
CA ARG A 117 -10.80 -18.12 15.74
C ARG A 117 -10.47 -19.60 16.02
N CYS A 118 -9.48 -20.17 15.33
CA CYS A 118 -9.04 -21.55 15.56
C CYS A 118 -8.58 -21.75 17.02
N LYS A 119 -7.78 -20.81 17.56
CA LYS A 119 -7.36 -20.82 18.97
C LYS A 119 -8.53 -20.79 19.94
N ARG A 120 -9.56 -19.96 19.68
CA ARG A 120 -10.79 -19.93 20.50
C ARG A 120 -11.57 -21.25 20.44
N ASN A 121 -11.68 -21.86 19.27
CA ASN A 121 -12.36 -23.14 19.10
C ASN A 121 -11.62 -24.27 19.83
N LEU A 122 -10.29 -24.30 19.75
CA LEU A 122 -9.45 -25.25 20.51
C LEU A 122 -9.65 -25.08 22.02
N ALA A 123 -9.52 -23.85 22.53
CA ALA A 123 -9.74 -23.57 23.95
C ALA A 123 -11.16 -23.97 24.43
N ARG A 124 -12.17 -23.84 23.56
CA ARG A 124 -13.53 -24.28 23.86
C ARG A 124 -13.68 -25.80 23.93
N LEU A 125 -13.03 -26.53 23.03
CA LEU A 125 -13.01 -28.00 23.07
C LEU A 125 -12.24 -28.52 24.30
N GLU A 126 -11.13 -27.86 24.66
CA GLU A 126 -10.34 -28.22 25.85
C GLU A 126 -11.06 -27.94 27.17
N SER A 127 -11.83 -26.86 27.24
CA SER A 127 -12.60 -26.51 28.44
C SER A 127 -13.92 -27.26 28.60
N GLY A 128 -14.28 -28.14 27.65
CA GLY A 128 -15.52 -28.94 27.69
C GLY A 128 -16.81 -28.11 27.68
N LYS A 129 -16.74 -26.79 27.42
CA LYS A 129 -17.91 -25.90 27.38
C LYS A 129 -18.70 -26.10 26.08
N SER A 130 -19.87 -26.71 26.23
CA SER A 130 -20.86 -26.87 25.15
C SER A 130 -21.37 -25.51 24.64
N ALA A 131 -21.94 -25.52 23.44
CA ALA A 131 -22.15 -24.37 22.55
C ALA A 131 -23.10 -23.26 23.03
N GLN A 132 -23.61 -23.31 24.26
CA GLN A 132 -24.94 -22.77 24.54
C GLN A 132 -24.99 -21.63 25.57
N GLY A 133 -23.87 -20.98 25.91
CA GLY A 133 -23.92 -19.94 26.96
C GLY A 133 -22.74 -18.97 27.03
N SER A 134 -22.20 -18.51 25.90
CA SER A 134 -21.19 -17.44 25.88
C SER A 134 -21.28 -16.63 24.57
N ASP A 135 -22.50 -16.27 24.18
CA ASP A 135 -22.70 -15.08 23.36
C ASP A 135 -22.78 -13.87 24.31
N SER A 136 -22.17 -12.76 23.88
CA SER A 136 -22.00 -11.47 24.56
C SER A 136 -20.65 -11.26 25.24
N GLU A 137 -20.03 -10.12 24.93
CA GLU A 137 -18.76 -9.58 25.48
C GLU A 137 -17.45 -10.01 24.78
N GLY A 138 -17.44 -10.09 23.46
CA GLY A 138 -16.19 -10.19 22.70
C GLY A 138 -16.32 -9.66 21.28
N GLU A 139 -16.42 -8.34 21.15
CA GLU A 139 -16.33 -7.53 19.91
C GLU A 139 -16.46 -8.34 18.61
N ALA A 140 -17.70 -8.64 18.23
CA ALA A 140 -18.02 -8.78 16.82
C ALA A 140 -17.82 -7.39 16.22
N SER A 141 -16.66 -7.12 15.63
CA SER A 141 -16.55 -5.97 14.74
C SER A 141 -17.52 -6.22 13.60
N ASP A 142 -18.50 -5.33 13.48
CA ASP A 142 -19.64 -5.31 12.56
C ASP A 142 -19.25 -5.16 11.07
N ASP A 143 -18.18 -5.87 10.68
CA ASP A 143 -17.44 -5.77 9.42
C ASP A 143 -17.27 -7.20 8.84
N ASP A 144 -18.26 -8.06 9.10
CA ASP A 144 -18.29 -9.45 8.67
C ASP A 144 -18.67 -9.54 7.18
N ASP A 145 -17.64 -9.59 6.33
CA ASP A 145 -17.70 -9.95 4.92
C ASP A 145 -18.49 -11.27 4.75
N ALA A 146 -19.68 -11.19 4.16
CA ALA A 146 -20.70 -12.24 4.09
C ALA A 146 -20.19 -13.57 3.49
N GLY A 147 -19.09 -13.55 2.73
CA GLY A 147 -18.49 -14.74 2.11
C GLY A 147 -17.91 -15.77 3.10
N TYR A 148 -17.59 -15.38 4.34
CA TYR A 148 -16.84 -16.24 5.28
C TYR A 148 -17.69 -17.08 6.24
N GLY A 149 -19.02 -16.90 6.25
CA GLY A 149 -19.91 -17.62 7.17
C GLY A 149 -19.85 -19.14 7.02
N LYS A 150 -19.75 -19.63 5.78
CA LYS A 150 -19.63 -21.07 5.47
C LYS A 150 -18.36 -21.69 6.06
N GLN A 151 -17.23 -20.97 6.02
CA GLN A 151 -15.95 -21.45 6.56
C GLN A 151 -15.99 -21.51 8.08
N LYS A 152 -16.55 -20.48 8.74
CA LYS A 152 -16.72 -20.44 10.20
C LYS A 152 -17.53 -21.64 10.72
N ALA A 153 -18.61 -21.98 10.02
CA ALA A 153 -19.46 -23.12 10.37
C ALA A 153 -18.72 -24.46 10.21
N LYS A 154 -17.88 -24.60 9.18
CA LYS A 154 -17.03 -25.78 8.98
C LYS A 154 -16.00 -25.92 10.10
N GLU A 155 -15.24 -24.86 10.39
CA GLU A 155 -14.20 -24.84 11.42
C GLU A 155 -14.72 -25.17 12.81
N SER A 156 -15.96 -24.77 13.12
CA SER A 156 -16.56 -25.01 14.44
C SER A 156 -17.03 -26.45 14.64
N LYS A 157 -17.09 -27.25 13.57
CA LYS A 157 -17.49 -28.66 13.59
C LYS A 157 -16.30 -29.62 13.50
N MET A 158 -15.09 -29.11 13.28
CA MET A 158 -13.89 -29.92 13.14
C MET A 158 -13.44 -30.50 14.49
N SER A 159 -12.75 -31.64 14.43
CA SER A 159 -12.14 -32.27 15.60
C SER A 159 -10.99 -31.43 16.16
N LYS A 160 -10.53 -31.73 17.37
CA LYS A 160 -9.37 -31.04 17.97
C LYS A 160 -8.12 -31.17 17.10
N GLU A 161 -7.84 -32.36 16.59
CA GLU A 161 -6.68 -32.64 15.72
C GLU A 161 -6.77 -31.88 14.38
N GLU A 162 -7.97 -31.82 13.79
CA GLU A 162 -8.22 -31.05 12.56
C GLU A 162 -8.02 -29.54 12.79
N LEU A 163 -8.37 -29.02 13.97
CA LEU A 163 -8.14 -27.62 14.31
C LEU A 163 -6.67 -27.30 14.55
N GLU A 164 -5.90 -28.22 15.14
CA GLU A 164 -4.45 -28.07 15.33
C GLU A 164 -3.72 -28.06 13.98
N THR A 165 -4.03 -29.02 13.11
CA THR A 165 -3.47 -29.08 11.75
C THR A 165 -3.85 -27.86 10.91
N LEU A 166 -5.11 -27.38 11.00
CA LEU A 166 -5.54 -26.13 10.37
C LEU A 166 -4.76 -24.94 10.92
N LEU A 167 -4.54 -24.87 12.24
CA LEU A 167 -3.83 -23.77 12.88
C LEU A 167 -2.37 -23.71 12.42
N GLU A 168 -1.68 -24.85 12.32
CA GLU A 168 -0.33 -24.93 11.77
C GLU A 168 -0.30 -24.48 10.30
N TRP A 169 -1.23 -24.98 9.48
CA TRP A 169 -1.33 -24.60 8.08
C TRP A 169 -1.57 -23.08 7.91
N LEU A 170 -2.45 -22.48 8.72
CA LEU A 170 -2.70 -21.04 8.69
C LEU A 170 -1.47 -20.21 9.11
N ARG A 171 -0.65 -20.72 10.04
CA ARG A 171 0.61 -20.07 10.45
C ARG A 171 1.64 -20.09 9.32
N GLU A 172 1.78 -21.22 8.62
CA GLU A 172 2.65 -21.31 7.43
C GLU A 172 2.24 -20.28 6.37
N LEU A 173 0.94 -20.18 6.09
CA LEU A 173 0.38 -19.22 5.15
C LEU A 173 0.60 -17.77 5.59
N LEU A 174 0.42 -17.47 6.89
CA LEU A 174 0.69 -16.15 7.44
C LEU A 174 2.15 -15.76 7.20
N GLN A 175 3.08 -16.69 7.44
CA GLN A 175 4.49 -16.44 7.24
C GLN A 175 4.85 -16.24 5.77
N TYR A 176 4.22 -16.99 4.86
CA TYR A 176 4.34 -16.75 3.42
C TYR A 176 3.96 -15.29 3.08
N VAL A 177 2.83 -14.77 3.57
CA VAL A 177 2.45 -13.37 3.32
C VAL A 177 3.45 -12.39 3.94
N VAL A 178 3.99 -12.68 5.13
CA VAL A 178 4.94 -11.80 5.81
C VAL A 178 6.26 -11.70 5.04
N GLN A 179 6.85 -12.84 4.71
CA GLN A 179 8.20 -12.94 4.15
C GLN A 179 8.24 -12.89 2.63
N TYR A 180 7.09 -12.76 1.97
CA TYR A 180 7.06 -12.74 0.51
C TYR A 180 7.98 -11.65 -0.06
N PRO A 181 8.96 -12.01 -0.91
CA PRO A 181 9.95 -11.08 -1.44
C PRO A 181 9.32 -9.92 -2.22
N ALA A 182 9.79 -8.69 -2.00
CA ALA A 182 9.26 -7.50 -2.65
C ALA A 182 9.65 -7.42 -4.14
N ASP A 183 10.67 -8.17 -4.54
CA ASP A 183 11.14 -8.31 -5.92
C ASP A 183 10.34 -9.36 -6.69
N LEU A 184 9.37 -10.08 -6.11
CA LEU A 184 8.53 -11.03 -6.83
C LEU A 184 7.09 -10.53 -6.97
N ARG A 185 6.38 -11.07 -7.98
CA ARG A 185 4.96 -10.77 -8.18
C ARG A 185 4.15 -11.56 -7.15
N TYR A 186 3.53 -10.87 -6.21
CA TYR A 186 2.73 -11.52 -5.18
C TYR A 186 1.59 -12.36 -5.77
N VAL A 187 1.42 -13.57 -5.25
CA VAL A 187 0.31 -14.47 -5.55
C VAL A 187 -0.60 -14.51 -4.34
N ALA A 188 -1.81 -14.00 -4.54
CA ALA A 188 -2.87 -13.90 -3.53
C ALA A 188 -3.33 -15.29 -3.09
N LEU A 189 -3.49 -15.47 -1.78
CA LEU A 189 -4.02 -16.70 -1.18
C LEU A 189 -5.54 -16.72 -1.16
N PHE A 190 -6.20 -15.55 -1.19
CA PHE A 190 -7.66 -15.45 -1.15
C PHE A 190 -8.19 -14.78 -2.42
N PRO A 191 -8.08 -15.44 -3.60
CA PRO A 191 -8.64 -14.89 -4.83
C PRO A 191 -10.18 -14.84 -4.76
N ASN A 192 -10.79 -15.89 -4.18
CA ASN A 192 -12.22 -15.98 -3.92
C ASN A 192 -12.45 -15.90 -2.41
N ALA A 193 -13.43 -15.13 -1.95
CA ALA A 193 -13.72 -15.01 -0.51
C ALA A 193 -14.39 -16.29 0.06
N GLU A 194 -15.16 -17.00 -0.76
CA GLU A 194 -15.92 -18.19 -0.34
C GLU A 194 -15.07 -19.47 -0.25
N GLU A 195 -14.16 -19.62 -1.21
CA GLU A 195 -13.18 -20.70 -1.24
C GLU A 195 -12.07 -20.34 -0.23
N GLY A 196 -11.57 -21.31 0.55
CA GLY A 196 -10.56 -21.04 1.58
C GLY A 196 -9.27 -20.45 1.03
N PRO A 197 -8.22 -20.30 1.86
CA PRO A 197 -6.92 -19.96 1.34
C PRO A 197 -6.50 -21.03 0.32
N SER A 198 -6.22 -20.58 -0.89
CA SER A 198 -5.75 -21.38 -2.02
C SER A 198 -4.27 -21.03 -2.24
N PRO A 199 -3.34 -21.79 -1.61
CA PRO A 199 -1.92 -21.60 -1.85
C PRO A 199 -1.53 -22.04 -3.28
N PRO A 200 -0.41 -21.50 -3.81
CA PRO A 200 0.13 -21.94 -5.08
C PRO A 200 0.59 -23.40 -5.01
N ASP A 201 0.47 -24.11 -6.14
CA ASP A 201 0.74 -25.56 -6.26
C ASP A 201 1.89 -25.86 -7.22
N ALA A 202 2.52 -27.03 -7.06
CA ALA A 202 3.63 -27.48 -7.91
C ALA A 202 3.27 -27.63 -9.41
N LYS A 203 1.99 -27.83 -9.72
CA LYS A 203 1.49 -28.13 -11.09
C LYS A 203 1.11 -26.88 -11.89
N GLU A 204 1.37 -25.68 -11.36
CA GLU A 204 0.99 -24.43 -12.02
C GLU A 204 1.92 -24.10 -13.20
N LYS A 205 1.35 -23.62 -14.30
CA LYS A 205 2.08 -23.26 -15.54
C LYS A 205 2.75 -21.87 -15.46
N ASP A 206 2.24 -20.99 -14.61
CA ASP A 206 2.74 -19.61 -14.49
C ASP A 206 4.03 -19.58 -13.66
N LYS A 207 5.11 -19.07 -14.26
CA LYS A 207 6.43 -18.91 -13.62
C LYS A 207 6.34 -18.18 -12.28
N SER A 208 5.48 -17.17 -12.19
CA SER A 208 5.36 -16.38 -10.95
C SER A 208 4.73 -17.17 -9.82
N ARG A 209 3.80 -18.08 -10.13
CA ARG A 209 3.20 -18.96 -9.13
C ARG A 209 4.12 -20.12 -8.76
N GLN A 210 4.91 -20.63 -9.69
CA GLN A 210 6.00 -21.58 -9.38
C GLN A 210 7.03 -20.99 -8.40
N MET A 211 7.46 -19.74 -8.61
CA MET A 211 8.37 -19.06 -7.67
C MET A 211 7.70 -18.85 -6.30
N ALA A 212 6.40 -18.56 -6.27
CA ALA A 212 5.64 -18.46 -5.03
C ALA A 212 5.56 -19.81 -4.29
N TYR A 213 5.39 -20.92 -5.01
CA TYR A 213 5.42 -22.27 -4.45
C TYR A 213 6.80 -22.60 -3.87
N GLN A 214 7.89 -22.33 -4.59
CA GLN A 214 9.26 -22.51 -4.08
C GLN A 214 9.52 -21.67 -2.82
N HIS A 215 9.00 -20.43 -2.80
CA HIS A 215 9.08 -19.59 -1.61
C HIS A 215 8.31 -20.18 -0.44
N LEU A 216 7.10 -20.69 -0.66
CA LEU A 216 6.30 -21.37 0.37
C LEU A 216 7.04 -22.59 0.94
N GLN A 217 7.67 -23.41 0.09
CA GLN A 217 8.50 -24.54 0.53
C GLN A 217 9.71 -24.08 1.36
N THR A 218 10.36 -22.99 0.94
CA THR A 218 11.48 -22.40 1.68
C THR A 218 11.03 -21.93 3.06
N VAL A 219 9.86 -21.30 3.16
CA VAL A 219 9.25 -20.88 4.44
C VAL A 219 8.93 -22.08 5.32
N LYS A 220 8.30 -23.13 4.78
CA LYS A 220 8.02 -24.37 5.53
C LYS A 220 9.30 -24.99 6.10
N LYS A 221 10.35 -25.06 5.28
CA LYS A 221 11.66 -25.56 5.71
C LYS A 221 12.24 -24.68 6.82
N ALA A 222 12.22 -23.35 6.67
CA ALA A 222 12.75 -22.42 7.65
C ALA A 222 11.98 -22.44 8.99
N ILE A 223 10.67 -22.70 8.96
CA ILE A 223 9.86 -22.93 10.18
C ILE A 223 10.31 -24.24 10.85
N LYS A 224 10.44 -25.33 10.09
CA LYS A 224 10.89 -26.63 10.61
C LYS A 224 12.31 -26.57 11.20
N ASP A 225 13.19 -25.81 10.56
CA ASP A 225 14.56 -25.58 11.00
C ASP A 225 14.63 -24.60 12.19
N GLY A 226 13.52 -24.01 12.62
CA GLY A 226 13.44 -23.05 13.73
C GLY A 226 14.10 -21.69 13.43
N GLN A 227 14.49 -21.41 12.18
CA GLN A 227 15.05 -20.13 11.76
C GLN A 227 14.01 -19.01 11.81
N ILE A 228 12.73 -19.39 11.70
CA ILE A 228 11.59 -18.50 11.70
C ILE A 228 10.65 -18.93 12.81
N SER A 229 10.14 -17.95 13.58
CA SER A 229 9.15 -18.20 14.63
C SER A 229 7.86 -18.77 14.07
N GLN A 230 7.30 -19.77 14.77
CA GLN A 230 6.01 -20.38 14.45
C GLN A 230 4.83 -19.47 14.82
N ASP A 231 5.02 -18.54 15.76
CA ASP A 231 3.98 -17.67 16.36
C ASP A 231 4.05 -16.21 15.86
N VAL A 232 4.05 -16.06 14.54
CA VAL A 232 4.22 -14.77 13.85
C VAL A 232 3.11 -13.77 14.23
N GLU A 233 1.90 -14.24 14.51
CA GLU A 233 0.77 -13.41 14.93
C GLU A 233 1.05 -12.61 16.21
N VAL A 234 1.81 -13.18 17.15
CA VAL A 234 2.12 -12.54 18.43
C VAL A 234 3.08 -11.37 18.20
N GLU A 235 4.08 -11.53 17.33
CA GLU A 235 5.00 -10.46 16.97
C GLU A 235 4.32 -9.31 16.23
N LEU A 236 3.41 -9.63 15.29
CA LEU A 236 2.66 -8.63 14.53
C LEU A 236 1.75 -7.81 15.45
N SER A 237 1.06 -8.47 16.39
CA SER A 237 0.21 -7.79 17.37
C SER A 237 1.00 -6.89 18.34
N SER A 238 2.23 -7.28 18.67
CA SER A 238 3.12 -6.54 19.57
C SER A 238 3.67 -5.28 18.88
N LYS A 239 4.10 -5.38 17.62
CA LYS A 239 4.52 -4.24 16.80
C LYS A 239 3.40 -3.22 16.54
N GLY A 240 2.15 -3.67 16.41
CA GLY A 240 0.99 -2.77 16.28
C GLY A 240 0.63 -2.02 17.57
N ARG A 241 0.83 -2.65 18.73
CA ARG A 241 0.60 -2.04 20.05
C ARG A 241 1.64 -0.99 20.40
N THR A 242 2.92 -1.23 20.09
CA THR A 242 3.99 -0.25 20.32
C THR A 242 3.78 1.00 19.47
N LEU A 243 3.39 0.86 18.20
CA LEU A 243 3.08 2.00 17.32
C LEU A 243 1.87 2.82 17.83
N ARG A 244 0.81 2.18 18.32
CA ARG A 244 -0.33 2.88 18.93
C ARG A 244 0.04 3.59 20.24
N LYS A 245 0.87 2.97 21.07
CA LYS A 245 1.36 3.60 22.32
C LYS A 245 2.25 4.82 22.04
N LEU A 246 3.07 4.76 20.99
CA LEU A 246 3.90 5.89 20.56
C LEU A 246 3.06 7.02 19.94
N ALA A 247 2.07 6.69 19.09
CA ALA A 247 1.17 7.68 18.50
C ALA A 247 0.23 8.34 19.55
N SER A 248 -0.18 7.59 20.57
CA SER A 248 -0.93 8.13 21.71
C SER A 248 -0.05 9.01 22.62
N SER A 249 1.22 8.67 22.78
CA SER A 249 2.17 9.45 23.57
C SER A 249 2.63 10.74 22.88
N SER A 250 2.58 10.83 21.55
CA SER A 250 2.95 12.04 20.81
C SER A 250 1.85 13.12 20.77
N ASN A 251 0.61 12.78 21.17
CA ASN A 251 -0.50 13.75 21.29
C ASN A 251 -0.74 14.23 22.73
N GLY A 252 0.16 13.92 23.67
CA GLY A 252 -0.03 14.16 25.10
C GLY A 252 1.09 14.96 25.76
N THR A 253 1.55 16.06 25.18
CA THR A 253 2.31 17.08 25.92
C THR A 253 1.35 18.02 26.64
N GLY A 254 1.05 17.68 27.89
CA GLY A 254 0.31 18.51 28.83
C GLY A 254 0.34 17.90 30.24
N LYS A 255 1.50 17.97 30.90
CA LYS A 255 1.67 17.57 32.31
C LYS A 255 1.98 18.81 33.15
N ALA A 256 1.07 19.14 34.05
CA ALA A 256 1.35 19.63 35.41
C ALA A 256 0.17 19.16 36.29
N THR A 257 0.26 18.04 37.01
CA THR A 257 0.64 17.93 38.44
C THR A 257 -0.09 18.89 39.40
N SER A 258 -1.05 18.35 40.15
CA SER A 258 -1.16 18.60 41.60
C SER A 258 -1.88 17.44 42.29
N GLN A 259 -1.36 17.07 43.45
CA GLN A 259 -1.75 15.97 44.32
C GLN A 259 -3.08 16.20 45.04
N ALA A 260 -3.58 15.09 45.60
CA ALA A 260 -4.12 14.95 46.96
C ALA A 260 -5.65 14.80 47.16
N THR A 261 -5.94 13.68 47.85
CA THR A 261 -6.91 13.49 48.95
C THR A 261 -8.41 13.25 48.67
N SER A 262 -8.78 11.97 48.83
CA SER A 262 -9.75 11.43 49.81
C SER A 262 -11.27 11.52 49.59
N LYS A 263 -11.89 10.41 50.02
CA LYS A 263 -13.25 10.17 50.58
C LYS A 263 -14.40 9.66 49.70
N GLN A 264 -14.78 8.44 50.10
CA GLN A 264 -16.06 7.72 49.99
C GLN A 264 -17.33 8.58 50.05
N LYS A 265 -18.37 8.17 49.29
CA LYS A 265 -19.69 7.65 49.75
C LYS A 265 -20.75 7.82 48.63
N THR A 266 -21.28 6.71 48.08
CA THR A 266 -22.63 6.12 48.29
C THR A 266 -23.83 6.86 47.68
N ASP A 267 -24.55 6.08 46.86
CA ASP A 267 -26.00 5.99 46.67
C ASP A 267 -26.80 6.85 45.67
N LYS A 268 -27.53 6.08 44.84
CA LYS A 268 -28.92 6.19 44.35
C LYS A 268 -29.31 7.12 43.18
N LYS A 269 -29.74 6.44 42.10
CA LYS A 269 -30.98 6.58 41.31
C LYS A 269 -31.50 8.01 41.05
N SER A 270 -31.63 8.40 39.77
CA SER A 270 -32.83 8.15 38.93
C SER A 270 -32.71 8.85 37.58
N ASP A 271 -33.00 8.10 36.52
CA ASP A 271 -33.84 8.43 35.36
C ASP A 271 -34.04 9.93 34.99
N LYS A 272 -33.66 10.31 33.76
CA LYS A 272 -34.56 10.92 32.76
C LYS A 272 -33.80 11.37 31.50
N THR A 273 -34.22 10.77 30.39
CA THR A 273 -34.23 11.25 29.01
C THR A 273 -34.02 12.75 28.77
N THR A 274 -33.08 13.10 27.89
CA THR A 274 -33.28 14.11 26.84
C THR A 274 -32.26 13.94 25.72
N SER A 275 -32.79 13.65 24.55
CA SER A 275 -32.18 13.67 23.22
C SER A 275 -31.63 15.05 22.87
N ASN A 276 -30.37 15.16 22.46
CA ASN A 276 -29.85 16.30 21.72
C ASN A 276 -29.33 15.85 20.35
N LYS A 277 -30.25 15.93 19.40
CA LYS A 277 -30.04 15.90 17.95
C LYS A 277 -29.34 17.20 17.56
N ARG A 278 -28.04 17.16 17.27
CA ARG A 278 -27.34 18.26 16.60
C ARG A 278 -27.26 17.94 15.12
N GLU A 279 -28.03 18.71 14.38
CA GLU A 279 -27.95 18.85 12.93
C GLU A 279 -26.58 19.44 12.60
N HIS A 280 -25.83 18.76 11.73
CA HIS A 280 -24.65 19.32 11.09
C HIS A 280 -25.01 19.53 9.63
N GLU A 281 -25.11 20.80 9.26
CA GLU A 281 -25.33 21.23 7.89
C GLU A 281 -24.19 20.77 6.99
N MET A 282 -24.58 20.26 5.83
CA MET A 282 -23.73 19.94 4.70
C MET A 282 -23.58 21.23 3.87
N PRO A 283 -22.36 21.69 3.55
CA PRO A 283 -22.19 22.63 2.46
C PRO A 283 -22.40 21.89 1.13
N SER A 284 -23.35 22.38 0.33
CA SER A 284 -23.51 21.98 -1.07
C SER A 284 -22.37 22.54 -1.91
N SER A 285 -21.86 21.73 -2.82
CA SER A 285 -21.07 22.19 -3.96
C SER A 285 -21.50 21.38 -5.17
N ASP A 286 -22.33 22.02 -5.99
CA ASP A 286 -22.66 21.64 -7.35
C ASP A 286 -21.43 21.75 -8.27
N ASP A 287 -21.52 21.03 -9.40
CA ASP A 287 -20.78 21.14 -10.66
C ASP A 287 -19.31 20.65 -10.71
N ASP A 288 -19.09 19.45 -11.28
CA ASP A 288 -18.66 19.35 -12.68
C ASP A 288 -18.70 17.88 -13.16
N ALA A 289 -19.59 17.61 -14.11
CA ALA A 289 -19.74 16.33 -14.78
C ALA A 289 -18.84 16.31 -16.02
N SER A 290 -17.65 15.71 -15.91
CA SER A 290 -16.84 15.37 -17.09
C SER A 290 -17.21 13.97 -17.60
N GLU A 291 -18.11 13.95 -18.58
CA GLU A 291 -18.33 12.85 -19.53
C GLU A 291 -17.00 12.43 -20.18
N ALA A 292 -16.49 11.25 -19.82
CA ALA A 292 -15.42 10.59 -20.57
C ALA A 292 -16.06 9.64 -21.59
N GLY A 293 -16.27 10.17 -22.79
CA GLY A 293 -16.72 9.43 -23.96
C GLY A 293 -15.78 8.26 -24.30
N GLY A 294 -16.33 7.05 -24.24
CA GLY A 294 -15.68 5.85 -24.76
C GLY A 294 -15.66 5.88 -26.29
N VAL A 295 -14.45 5.89 -26.86
CA VAL A 295 -14.22 5.72 -28.30
C VAL A 295 -14.49 4.25 -28.64
N LYS A 296 -15.73 3.95 -29.04
CA LYS A 296 -16.07 2.72 -29.77
C LYS A 296 -15.72 2.96 -31.24
N GLY A 297 -14.81 2.13 -31.79
CA GLY A 297 -14.64 2.01 -33.24
C GLY A 297 -13.25 2.27 -33.81
N ASP A 298 -12.17 2.02 -33.06
CA ASP A 298 -10.83 2.05 -33.66
C ASP A 298 -10.48 0.65 -34.22
N ASP A 299 -10.94 0.44 -35.46
CA ASP A 299 -10.74 -0.74 -36.31
C ASP A 299 -9.32 -0.72 -36.93
N PHE A 300 -8.30 -0.48 -36.09
CA PHE A 300 -6.93 -0.20 -36.53
C PHE A 300 -6.06 -1.47 -36.76
N PHE A 301 -6.58 -2.68 -36.51
CA PHE A 301 -5.80 -3.93 -36.60
C PHE A 301 -6.32 -4.96 -37.61
N ALA A 302 -7.21 -4.57 -38.53
CA ALA A 302 -7.71 -5.45 -39.57
C ALA A 302 -7.10 -5.09 -40.93
N GLN A 303 -5.83 -5.45 -41.16
CA GLN A 303 -5.27 -5.81 -42.47
C GLN A 303 -3.77 -6.13 -42.31
N ASP A 304 -3.44 -7.41 -42.24
CA ASP A 304 -2.40 -7.94 -43.14
C ASP A 304 -2.55 -9.47 -43.25
N SER A 305 -3.20 -9.87 -44.33
CA SER A 305 -3.23 -11.24 -44.85
C SER A 305 -2.76 -11.13 -46.30
N GLU A 306 -1.45 -11.27 -46.53
CA GLU A 306 -0.88 -11.51 -47.84
C GLU A 306 -0.44 -12.99 -47.90
N ASP A 307 -1.25 -13.73 -48.66
CA ASP A 307 -0.93 -14.99 -49.33
C ASP A 307 -0.35 -14.59 -50.70
N GLU A 308 0.92 -14.91 -50.97
CA GLU A 308 1.47 -15.33 -52.27
C GLU A 308 2.86 -15.96 -52.10
#